data_AF-A0A922MJH6-F1
#
_entry.id   AF-A0A922MJH6-F1
#
_cell.length_a   1.000
_cell.length_b   1.000
_cell.length_c   1.000
_cell.angle_alpha   90.00
_cell.angle_beta   90.00
_cell.angle_gamma   90.00
#
_symmetry.space_group_name_H-M   'P 1'
#
loop_
_entity.id
_entity.type
_entity.pdbx_description
1 polymer ?
#
loop_
_entity_poly.entity_id
_entity_poly.type
_entity_poly.pdbx_seq_one_letter_code
_entity_poly.pdbx_strand_id
1 'polypeptide(L)'
;MIGEDGTEEFVREVRPALIAACTDKTASLDTRTECCSSLAVLCYLMEDDLSEILEVMRMYETIFSGSYLKGDGSVKVSGAAVDAGACHAAALDGWALLLPLLAPGHALALLTNQAPSFARLGDLLEAVSLEVRMAAGTALAIAYETVTDDDGSAESLTDLVDGLLPRLSELARDSHKFRAKRDRKLQRATFRDILKPYCNQFMIFILTIILISQHLQNNAACKARTLARKKNRDKRSAALAM
;
A
#
# COMPACT_ATOMS: atom_id res chain seq x y z
N MET A 1 -21.43 11.53 19.94
CA MET A 1 -20.91 10.27 20.46
C MET A 1 -21.80 9.19 19.90
N ILE A 2 -21.32 8.48 18.90
CA ILE A 2 -21.96 7.23 18.47
C ILE A 2 -21.50 6.21 19.52
N GLY A 3 -22.42 5.52 20.20
CA GLY A 3 -22.05 4.45 21.15
C GLY A 3 -21.40 3.27 20.42
N GLU A 4 -20.77 2.35 21.15
CA GLU A 4 -20.12 1.15 20.56
C GLU A 4 -21.06 0.40 19.59
N ASP A 5 -22.34 0.27 19.93
CA ASP A 5 -23.37 -0.34 19.05
C ASP A 5 -23.56 0.41 17.71
N GLY A 6 -23.49 1.74 17.72
CA GLY A 6 -23.67 2.54 16.51
C GLY A 6 -22.41 2.59 15.64
N THR A 7 -21.22 2.38 16.23
CA THR A 7 -19.97 2.28 15.47
C THR A 7 -19.90 0.96 14.71
N GLU A 8 -20.36 -0.13 15.33
CA GLU A 8 -20.41 -1.45 14.68
C GLU A 8 -21.41 -1.46 13.51
N GLU A 9 -22.60 -0.87 13.69
CA GLU A 9 -23.61 -0.73 12.62
C GLU A 9 -23.08 0.09 11.43
N PHE A 10 -22.43 1.23 11.70
CA PHE A 10 -21.80 2.05 10.66
C PHE A 10 -20.76 1.27 9.86
N VAL A 11 -19.90 0.52 10.54
CA VAL A 11 -18.85 -0.30 9.91
C VAL A 11 -19.46 -1.40 9.04
N ARG A 12 -20.56 -2.02 9.50
CA ARG A 12 -21.30 -3.06 8.76
C ARG A 12 -21.94 -2.52 7.48
N GLU A 13 -22.35 -1.27 7.45
CA GLU A 13 -22.91 -0.62 6.25
C GLU A 13 -21.82 -0.10 5.29
N VAL A 14 -20.79 0.55 5.82
CA VAL A 14 -19.81 1.30 5.01
C VAL A 14 -18.80 0.38 4.35
N ARG A 15 -18.38 -0.69 5.02
CA ARG A 15 -17.35 -1.59 4.48
C ARG A 15 -17.79 -2.30 3.20
N PRO A 16 -18.98 -2.94 3.10
CA PRO A 16 -19.42 -3.55 1.84
C PRO A 16 -19.48 -2.54 0.69
N ALA A 17 -19.91 -1.30 0.97
CA ALA A 17 -19.94 -0.23 -0.03
C ALA A 17 -18.53 0.16 -0.50
N LEU A 18 -17.56 0.24 0.41
CA LEU A 18 -16.17 0.50 0.06
C LEU A 18 -15.55 -0.66 -0.72
N ILE A 19 -15.81 -1.92 -0.34
CA ILE A 19 -15.35 -3.11 -1.08
C ILE A 19 -15.90 -3.09 -2.51
N ALA A 20 -17.19 -2.82 -2.67
CA ALA A 20 -17.83 -2.70 -3.98
C ALA A 20 -17.18 -1.57 -4.81
N ALA A 21 -16.93 -0.42 -4.20
CA ALA A 21 -16.28 0.71 -4.88
C ALA A 21 -14.83 0.43 -5.27
N CYS A 22 -14.05 -0.34 -4.48
CA CYS A 22 -12.68 -0.72 -4.82
C CYS A 22 -12.60 -1.60 -6.07
N THR A 23 -13.58 -2.50 -6.23
CA THR A 23 -13.62 -3.53 -7.27
C THR A 23 -14.46 -3.14 -8.50
N ASP A 24 -15.25 -2.07 -8.42
CA ASP A 24 -16.02 -1.52 -9.53
C ASP A 24 -15.11 -0.95 -10.63
N LYS A 25 -15.00 -1.68 -11.75
CA LYS A 25 -14.20 -1.27 -12.91
C LYS A 25 -14.82 -0.12 -13.71
N THR A 26 -16.08 0.25 -13.44
CA THR A 26 -16.75 1.40 -14.07
C THR A 26 -16.45 2.70 -13.33
N ALA A 27 -16.05 2.63 -12.06
CA ALA A 27 -15.61 3.76 -11.27
C ALA A 27 -14.24 4.29 -11.74
N SER A 28 -14.00 5.58 -11.52
CA SER A 28 -12.72 6.20 -11.85
C SER A 28 -11.57 5.62 -10.99
N LEU A 29 -10.36 5.57 -11.54
CA LEU A 29 -9.18 5.10 -10.81
C LEU A 29 -8.90 5.94 -9.56
N ASP A 30 -9.17 7.24 -9.61
CA ASP A 30 -9.04 8.13 -8.46
C ASP A 30 -10.01 7.73 -7.34
N THR A 31 -11.28 7.48 -7.67
CA THR A 31 -12.28 7.01 -6.70
C THR A 31 -11.86 5.69 -6.07
N ARG A 32 -11.45 4.72 -6.88
CA ARG A 32 -11.01 3.41 -6.41
C ARG A 32 -9.80 3.50 -5.49
N THR A 33 -8.84 4.37 -5.82
CA THR A 33 -7.63 4.62 -5.01
C THR A 33 -8.00 5.14 -3.62
N GLU A 34 -8.89 6.13 -3.54
CA GLU A 34 -9.36 6.68 -2.26
C GLU A 34 -10.19 5.67 -1.47
N CYS A 35 -11.01 4.86 -2.14
CA CYS A 35 -11.77 3.79 -1.50
C CYS A 35 -10.83 2.72 -0.91
N CYS A 36 -9.76 2.33 -1.61
CA CYS A 36 -8.76 1.40 -1.07
C CYS A 36 -8.12 1.97 0.20
N SER A 37 -7.70 3.23 0.15
CA SER A 37 -7.09 3.89 1.32
C SER A 37 -8.06 3.99 2.49
N SER A 38 -9.32 4.35 2.22
CA SER A 38 -10.35 4.52 3.24
C SER A 38 -10.76 3.20 3.88
N LEU A 39 -10.90 2.14 3.08
CA LEU A 39 -11.20 0.79 3.55
C LEU A 39 -10.08 0.25 4.43
N ALA A 40 -8.82 0.46 4.04
CA ALA A 40 -7.68 0.00 4.84
C ALA A 40 -7.65 0.66 6.23
N VAL A 41 -7.87 1.98 6.29
CA VAL A 41 -7.94 2.70 7.56
C VAL A 41 -9.15 2.29 8.39
N LEU A 42 -10.31 2.07 7.75
CA LEU A 42 -11.51 1.58 8.42
C LEU A 42 -11.26 0.22 9.08
N CYS A 43 -10.75 -0.75 8.32
CA CYS A 43 -10.44 -2.09 8.82
C CYS A 43 -9.34 -2.05 9.90
N TYR A 44 -8.29 -1.26 9.71
CA TYR A 44 -7.22 -1.15 10.71
C TYR A 44 -7.69 -0.60 12.06
N LEU A 45 -8.64 0.33 12.05
CA LEU A 45 -9.12 0.96 13.28
C LEU A 45 -10.26 0.19 13.95
N MET A 46 -11.12 -0.45 13.16
CA MET A 46 -12.44 -0.90 13.61
C MET A 46 -12.70 -2.39 13.42
N GLU A 47 -11.82 -3.13 12.74
CA GLU A 47 -12.01 -4.57 12.54
C GLU A 47 -11.14 -5.39 13.50
N ASP A 48 -11.76 -6.40 14.12
CA ASP A 48 -11.11 -7.38 14.98
C ASP A 48 -11.35 -8.84 14.55
N ASP A 49 -12.30 -9.10 13.64
CA ASP A 49 -12.52 -10.41 13.03
C ASP A 49 -11.44 -10.72 11.98
N LEU A 50 -10.65 -11.75 12.28
CA LEU A 50 -9.56 -12.22 11.41
C LEU A 50 -10.05 -12.66 10.02
N SER A 51 -11.23 -13.25 9.90
CA SER A 51 -11.77 -13.73 8.62
C SER A 51 -12.09 -12.55 7.72
N GLU A 52 -12.73 -11.52 8.26
CA GLU A 52 -13.05 -10.27 7.57
C GLU A 52 -11.78 -9.54 7.10
N ILE A 53 -10.76 -9.46 7.96
CA ILE A 53 -9.45 -8.89 7.62
C ILE A 53 -8.83 -9.65 6.44
N LEU A 54 -8.83 -10.98 6.50
CA LEU A 54 -8.26 -11.82 5.43
C LEU A 54 -9.04 -11.70 4.12
N GLU A 55 -10.36 -11.54 4.16
CA GLU A 55 -11.18 -11.30 2.97
C GLU A 55 -10.83 -9.96 2.30
N VAL A 56 -10.68 -8.90 3.08
CA VAL A 56 -10.25 -7.58 2.58
C VAL A 56 -8.83 -7.66 2.01
N MET A 57 -7.90 -8.35 2.68
CA MET A 57 -6.54 -8.57 2.17
C MET A 57 -6.56 -9.33 0.83
N ARG A 58 -7.35 -10.40 0.69
CA ARG A 58 -7.52 -11.12 -0.58
C ARG A 58 -8.09 -10.23 -1.67
N MET A 59 -9.08 -9.40 -1.33
CA MET A 59 -9.66 -8.42 -2.26
C MET A 59 -8.59 -7.44 -2.76
N TYR A 60 -7.76 -6.88 -1.88
CA TYR A 60 -6.64 -6.02 -2.31
C TYR A 60 -5.69 -6.72 -3.27
N GLU A 61 -5.37 -8.00 -3.03
CA GLU A 61 -4.53 -8.77 -3.94
C GLU A 61 -5.12 -8.86 -5.34
N THR A 62 -6.45 -9.05 -5.47
CA THR A 62 -7.09 -9.05 -6.80
C THR A 62 -6.91 -7.73 -7.55
N ILE A 63 -6.70 -6.62 -6.84
CA ILE A 63 -6.45 -5.30 -7.42
C ILE A 63 -4.99 -5.17 -7.84
N PHE A 64 -4.03 -5.33 -6.91
CA PHE A 64 -2.62 -5.07 -7.22
C PHE A 64 -1.94 -6.19 -8.02
N SER A 65 -2.53 -7.39 -8.11
CA SER A 65 -2.05 -8.49 -8.97
C SER A 65 -2.00 -8.13 -10.45
N GLY A 66 -2.70 -7.06 -10.87
CA GLY A 66 -2.53 -6.44 -12.18
C GLY A 66 -1.09 -5.99 -12.46
N SER A 67 -0.31 -5.69 -11.42
CA SER A 67 1.10 -5.31 -11.50
C SER A 67 2.09 -6.46 -11.39
N TYR A 68 1.63 -7.70 -11.13
CA TYR A 68 2.52 -8.86 -11.11
C TYR A 68 3.24 -9.03 -12.44
N LEU A 69 4.46 -9.55 -12.39
CA LEU A 69 5.22 -9.93 -13.58
C LEU A 69 4.44 -10.93 -14.45
N LYS A 70 4.81 -10.99 -15.72
CA LYS A 70 4.29 -12.01 -16.63
C LYS A 70 4.91 -13.37 -16.28
N GLY A 71 4.35 -14.45 -16.86
CA GLY A 71 4.86 -15.81 -16.64
C GLY A 71 6.30 -16.04 -17.11
N ASP A 72 6.84 -15.13 -17.94
CA ASP A 72 8.24 -15.11 -18.40
C ASP A 72 9.16 -14.25 -17.49
N GLY A 73 8.64 -13.71 -16.38
CA GLY A 73 9.37 -12.82 -15.48
C GLY A 73 9.52 -11.38 -15.99
N SER A 74 8.97 -11.04 -17.16
CA SER A 74 9.04 -9.68 -17.68
C SER A 74 8.00 -8.74 -17.05
N VAL A 75 8.35 -7.46 -16.94
CA VAL A 75 7.48 -6.42 -16.42
C VAL A 75 6.27 -6.22 -17.33
N LYS A 76 5.07 -6.13 -16.75
CA LYS A 76 3.86 -5.73 -17.48
C LYS A 76 3.91 -4.23 -17.78
N VAL A 77 4.25 -3.90 -19.02
CA VAL A 77 4.23 -2.52 -19.54
C VAL A 77 3.04 -2.36 -20.47
N SER A 78 1.84 -2.24 -19.91
CA SER A 78 0.63 -1.87 -20.66
C SER A 78 0.14 -0.49 -20.20
N GLY A 79 -0.51 0.28 -21.07
CA GLY A 79 -1.09 1.58 -20.70
C GLY A 79 -2.01 1.46 -19.48
N ALA A 80 -2.88 0.44 -19.48
CA ALA A 80 -3.75 0.13 -18.35
C ALA A 80 -3.00 -0.14 -17.02
N ALA A 81 -1.86 -0.84 -17.06
CA ALA A 81 -1.06 -1.12 -15.86
C ALA A 81 -0.33 0.13 -15.33
N VAL A 82 0.09 1.02 -16.23
CA VAL A 82 0.69 2.32 -15.86
C VAL A 82 -0.36 3.24 -15.25
N ASP A 83 -1.52 3.36 -15.90
CA ASP A 83 -2.61 4.25 -15.47
C ASP A 83 -3.17 3.81 -14.11
N ALA A 84 -3.29 2.49 -13.88
CA ALA A 84 -3.79 1.93 -12.62
C ALA A 84 -2.74 1.92 -11.48
N GLY A 85 -1.50 2.36 -11.72
CA GLY A 85 -0.40 2.26 -10.77
C GLY A 85 -0.69 2.83 -9.38
N ALA A 86 -1.33 3.99 -9.30
CA ALA A 86 -1.72 4.59 -8.02
C ALA A 86 -2.77 3.76 -7.26
N CYS A 87 -3.73 3.18 -7.98
CA CYS A 87 -4.76 2.32 -7.38
C CYS A 87 -4.16 0.99 -6.89
N HIS A 88 -3.24 0.40 -7.67
CA HIS A 88 -2.51 -0.80 -7.25
C HIS A 88 -1.63 -0.53 -6.03
N ALA A 89 -0.94 0.61 -5.99
CA ALA A 89 -0.14 1.02 -4.85
C ALA A 89 -1.00 1.20 -3.59
N ALA A 90 -2.14 1.89 -3.68
CA ALA A 90 -3.04 2.06 -2.54
C ALA A 90 -3.63 0.75 -2.03
N ALA A 91 -3.95 -0.20 -2.93
CA ALA A 91 -4.39 -1.53 -2.53
C ALA A 91 -3.26 -2.32 -1.84
N LEU A 92 -2.03 -2.21 -2.32
CA LEU A 92 -0.87 -2.87 -1.71
C LEU A 92 -0.50 -2.27 -0.35
N ASP A 93 -0.52 -0.95 -0.21
CA ASP A 93 -0.36 -0.26 1.07
C ASP A 93 -1.48 -0.65 2.05
N GLY A 94 -2.72 -0.78 1.56
CA GLY A 94 -3.85 -1.25 2.35
C GLY A 94 -3.68 -2.69 2.83
N TRP A 95 -3.23 -3.59 1.96
CA TRP A 95 -2.87 -4.96 2.33
C TRP A 95 -1.76 -4.99 3.38
N ALA A 96 -0.70 -4.19 3.20
CA ALA A 96 0.43 -4.14 4.13
C ALA A 96 0.04 -3.57 5.49
N LEU A 97 -0.89 -2.60 5.55
CA LEU A 97 -1.39 -2.03 6.80
C LEU A 97 -2.16 -3.06 7.65
N LEU A 98 -2.85 -4.01 7.01
CA LEU A 98 -3.63 -5.03 7.70
C LEU A 98 -2.80 -6.24 8.15
N LEU A 99 -1.66 -6.51 7.51
CA LEU A 99 -0.79 -7.64 7.85
C LEU A 99 -0.35 -7.66 9.34
N PRO A 100 0.05 -6.53 9.97
CA PRO A 100 0.31 -6.43 11.41
C PRO A 100 -0.82 -6.86 12.35
N LEU A 101 -2.07 -6.90 11.88
CA LEU A 101 -3.21 -7.33 12.72
C LEU A 101 -3.24 -8.85 12.90
N LEU A 102 -2.48 -9.59 12.09
CA LEU A 102 -2.37 -11.04 12.19
C LEU A 102 -1.31 -11.40 13.24
N ALA A 103 -1.53 -12.52 13.95
CA ALA A 103 -0.47 -13.12 14.76
C ALA A 103 0.75 -13.49 13.88
N PRO A 104 2.00 -13.33 14.36
CA PRO A 104 3.21 -13.55 13.56
C PRO A 104 3.26 -14.89 12.81
N GLY A 105 2.85 -15.98 13.46
CA GLY A 105 2.78 -17.30 12.83
C GLY A 105 1.78 -17.39 11.67
N HIS A 106 0.64 -16.70 11.76
CA HIS A 106 -0.33 -16.62 10.68
C HIS A 106 0.18 -15.74 9.52
N ALA A 107 0.83 -14.62 9.84
CA ALA A 107 1.47 -13.76 8.84
C ALA A 107 2.55 -14.53 8.07
N LEU A 108 3.41 -15.29 8.76
CA LEU A 108 4.44 -16.13 8.14
C LEU A 108 3.83 -17.21 7.25
N ALA A 109 2.78 -17.89 7.71
CA ALA A 109 2.07 -18.90 6.92
C ALA A 109 1.46 -18.30 5.65
N LEU A 110 0.90 -17.09 5.73
CA LEU A 110 0.37 -16.36 4.57
C LEU A 110 1.50 -16.03 3.58
N LEU A 111 2.60 -15.45 4.06
CA LEU A 111 3.75 -15.04 3.23
C LEU A 111 4.49 -16.21 2.57
N THR A 112 4.33 -17.42 3.11
CA THR A 112 4.99 -18.65 2.62
C THR A 112 4.07 -19.48 1.72
N ASN A 113 2.82 -19.66 2.12
CA ASN A 113 1.91 -20.65 1.52
C ASN A 113 0.75 -20.03 0.74
N GLN A 114 0.52 -18.72 0.87
CA GLN A 114 -0.59 -18.03 0.22
C GLN A 114 -0.07 -16.81 -0.56
N ALA A 115 -0.97 -16.17 -1.30
CA ALA A 115 -0.65 -15.01 -2.09
C ALA A 115 -1.09 -13.71 -1.36
N PRO A 116 -0.34 -12.60 -1.50
CA PRO A 116 1.00 -12.54 -2.10
C PRO A 116 2.05 -13.19 -1.18
N SER A 117 2.91 -14.04 -1.75
CA SER A 117 4.07 -14.55 -1.03
C SER A 117 5.14 -13.46 -0.89
N PHE A 118 6.07 -13.62 0.05
CA PHE A 118 7.15 -12.65 0.25
C PHE A 118 7.99 -12.45 -1.04
N ALA A 119 8.29 -13.53 -1.76
CA ALA A 119 8.98 -13.46 -3.06
C ALA A 119 8.17 -12.66 -4.10
N ARG A 120 6.85 -12.82 -4.12
CA ARG A 120 5.96 -12.11 -5.05
C ARG A 120 5.84 -10.62 -4.73
N LEU A 121 5.97 -10.22 -3.48
CA LEU A 121 6.16 -8.82 -3.10
C LEU A 121 7.51 -8.29 -3.61
N GLY A 122 8.56 -9.13 -3.56
CA GLY A 122 9.87 -8.86 -4.17
C GLY A 122 9.79 -8.54 -5.67
N ASP A 123 9.05 -9.35 -6.43
CA ASP A 123 8.84 -9.17 -7.87
C ASP A 123 8.22 -7.79 -8.22
N LEU A 124 7.38 -7.25 -7.33
CA LEU A 124 6.74 -5.94 -7.52
C LEU A 124 7.74 -4.76 -7.42
N LEU A 125 8.97 -4.98 -6.94
CA LEU A 125 10.05 -3.99 -7.02
C LEU A 125 10.47 -3.68 -8.45
N GLU A 126 10.11 -4.52 -9.42
CA GLU A 126 10.33 -4.29 -10.85
C GLU A 126 9.13 -3.64 -11.57
N ALA A 127 8.04 -3.33 -10.84
CA ALA A 127 6.84 -2.77 -11.45
C ALA A 127 7.12 -1.47 -12.23
N VAL A 128 6.40 -1.27 -13.33
CA VAL A 128 6.56 -0.06 -14.18
C VAL A 128 6.19 1.22 -13.42
N SER A 129 5.16 1.17 -12.57
CA SER A 129 4.74 2.27 -11.70
C SER A 129 5.74 2.48 -10.56
N LEU A 130 6.12 3.73 -10.34
CA LEU A 130 6.98 4.08 -9.21
C LEU A 130 6.26 3.87 -7.88
N GLU A 131 4.98 4.23 -7.84
CA GLU A 131 4.11 4.11 -6.68
C GLU A 131 4.02 2.66 -6.22
N VAL A 132 3.82 1.72 -7.16
CA VAL A 132 3.80 0.28 -6.85
C VAL A 132 5.15 -0.20 -6.32
N ARG A 133 6.27 0.23 -6.90
CA ARG A 133 7.60 -0.14 -6.39
C ARG A 133 7.82 0.34 -4.97
N MET A 134 7.40 1.57 -4.67
CA MET A 134 7.50 2.14 -3.32
C MET A 134 6.60 1.40 -2.31
N ALA A 135 5.35 1.12 -2.69
CA ALA A 135 4.41 0.35 -1.88
C ALA A 135 4.93 -1.08 -1.63
N ALA A 136 5.50 -1.74 -2.64
CA ALA A 136 6.09 -3.08 -2.51
C ALA A 136 7.27 -3.12 -1.55
N GLY A 137 8.19 -2.15 -1.63
CA GLY A 137 9.30 -2.06 -0.69
C GLY A 137 8.82 -1.82 0.75
N THR A 138 7.76 -1.03 0.92
CA THR A 138 7.15 -0.80 2.25
C THR A 138 6.46 -2.06 2.77
N ALA A 139 5.72 -2.76 1.90
CA ALA A 139 5.07 -4.03 2.23
C ALA A 139 6.08 -5.12 2.62
N LEU A 140 7.23 -5.19 1.95
CA LEU A 140 8.33 -6.10 2.31
C LEU A 140 8.93 -5.78 3.67
N ALA A 141 9.10 -4.49 4.00
CA ALA A 141 9.60 -4.08 5.30
C ALA A 141 8.62 -4.48 6.42
N ILE A 142 7.33 -4.17 6.25
CA ILE A 142 6.29 -4.56 7.22
C ILE A 142 6.20 -6.08 7.33
N ALA A 143 6.18 -6.80 6.21
CA ALA A 143 6.09 -8.25 6.21
C ALA A 143 7.26 -8.90 6.95
N TYR A 144 8.48 -8.40 6.75
CA TYR A 144 9.64 -8.84 7.50
C TYR A 144 9.47 -8.53 9.00
N GLU A 145 9.20 -7.27 9.35
CA GLU A 145 9.04 -6.87 10.76
C GLU A 145 7.95 -7.67 11.48
N THR A 146 6.77 -7.84 10.88
CA THR A 146 5.63 -8.58 11.47
C THR A 146 5.99 -10.02 11.82
N VAL A 147 6.83 -10.68 11.03
CA VAL A 147 7.24 -12.06 11.32
C VAL A 147 8.52 -12.14 12.14
N THR A 148 9.26 -11.04 12.32
CA THR A 148 10.47 -11.00 13.16
C THR A 148 10.23 -10.40 14.56
N ASP A 149 9.02 -9.93 14.84
CA ASP A 149 8.62 -9.38 16.15
C ASP A 149 8.58 -10.45 17.27
N ASP A 150 8.59 -11.74 16.90
CA ASP A 150 8.71 -12.88 17.82
C ASP A 150 10.11 -13.51 17.69
N ASP A 151 10.80 -13.75 18.82
CA ASP A 151 12.26 -13.93 18.99
C ASP A 151 12.92 -15.14 18.24
N GLY A 152 12.30 -15.72 17.20
CA GLY A 152 12.86 -16.88 16.48
C GLY A 152 12.33 -17.18 15.06
N SER A 153 11.37 -16.44 14.50
CA SER A 153 10.76 -16.76 13.18
C SER A 153 11.47 -16.15 11.96
N ALA A 154 12.50 -15.34 12.17
CA ALA A 154 13.23 -14.63 11.11
C ALA A 154 13.97 -15.56 10.13
N GLU A 155 14.39 -16.76 10.56
CA GLU A 155 15.20 -17.68 9.74
C GLU A 155 14.52 -18.06 8.42
N SER A 156 13.17 -18.14 8.40
CA SER A 156 12.43 -18.57 7.21
C SER A 156 12.43 -17.56 6.06
N LEU A 157 12.68 -16.27 6.33
CA LEU A 157 12.72 -15.23 5.29
C LEU A 157 14.13 -14.70 4.99
N THR A 158 15.14 -15.08 5.77
CA THR A 158 16.51 -14.55 5.64
C THR A 158 17.06 -14.69 4.22
N ASP A 159 17.00 -15.88 3.62
CA ASP A 159 17.53 -16.11 2.27
C ASP A 159 16.82 -15.25 1.21
N LEU A 160 15.51 -15.05 1.36
CA LEU A 160 14.73 -14.19 0.46
C LEU A 160 15.11 -12.73 0.63
N VAL A 161 15.30 -12.27 1.87
CA VAL A 161 15.76 -10.91 2.17
C VAL A 161 17.14 -10.66 1.59
N ASP A 162 18.08 -11.60 1.78
CA ASP A 162 19.44 -11.50 1.24
C ASP A 162 19.44 -11.38 -0.30
N GLY A 163 18.54 -12.11 -0.97
CA GLY A 163 18.33 -11.97 -2.41
C GLY A 163 17.78 -10.59 -2.84
N LEU A 164 16.99 -9.93 -1.99
CA LEU A 164 16.37 -8.63 -2.28
C LEU A 164 17.26 -7.43 -1.91
N LEU A 165 18.17 -7.58 -0.94
CA LEU A 165 19.04 -6.50 -0.44
C LEU A 165 19.82 -5.75 -1.55
N PRO A 166 20.43 -6.43 -2.55
CA PRO A 166 21.10 -5.74 -3.65
C PRO A 166 20.15 -4.82 -4.42
N ARG A 167 18.92 -5.27 -4.65
CA ARG A 167 17.92 -4.52 -5.41
C ARG A 167 17.37 -3.34 -4.62
N LEU A 168 17.02 -3.53 -3.35
CA LEU A 168 16.61 -2.44 -2.45
C LEU A 168 17.71 -1.37 -2.36
N SER A 169 18.97 -1.79 -2.26
CA SER A 169 20.14 -0.91 -2.23
C SER A 169 20.34 -0.13 -3.53
N GLU A 170 20.04 -0.73 -4.69
CA GLU A 170 20.06 -0.05 -5.98
C GLU A 170 18.95 1.02 -6.07
N LEU A 171 17.73 0.67 -5.66
CA LEU A 171 16.56 1.57 -5.67
C LEU A 171 16.76 2.78 -4.72
N ALA A 172 17.48 2.59 -3.60
CA ALA A 172 17.87 3.66 -2.68
C ALA A 172 18.89 4.66 -3.27
N ARG A 173 19.63 4.27 -4.31
CA ARG A 173 20.65 5.10 -4.98
C ARG A 173 20.16 5.76 -6.26
N ASP A 174 19.16 5.18 -6.93
CA ASP A 174 18.53 5.56 -8.22
C ASP A 174 19.29 6.61 -9.04
N SER A 175 20.21 6.13 -9.90
CA SER A 175 21.01 6.95 -10.81
C SER A 175 20.34 7.18 -12.18
N HIS A 176 19.17 6.60 -12.43
CA HIS A 176 18.57 6.57 -13.76
C HIS A 176 17.99 7.93 -14.20
N LYS A 177 18.74 8.62 -15.05
CA LYS A 177 18.42 9.99 -15.52
C LYS A 177 17.11 10.11 -16.33
N PHE A 178 16.53 9.00 -16.80
CA PHE A 178 15.29 8.98 -17.59
C PHE A 178 14.00 9.20 -16.76
N ARG A 179 14.03 9.03 -15.43
CA ARG A 179 12.88 9.36 -14.55
C ARG A 179 12.80 10.86 -14.25
N ALA A 180 11.68 11.36 -13.75
CA ALA A 180 11.60 12.76 -13.30
C ALA A 180 12.48 12.99 -12.05
N LYS A 181 13.08 14.19 -11.90
CA LYS A 181 13.96 14.53 -10.77
C LYS A 181 13.26 14.40 -9.41
N ARG A 182 12.00 14.81 -9.34
CA ARG A 182 11.15 14.71 -8.15
C ARG A 182 10.99 13.24 -7.74
N ASP A 183 10.62 12.41 -8.71
CA ASP A 183 10.32 11.00 -8.53
C ASP A 183 11.54 10.21 -8.04
N ARG A 184 12.72 10.47 -8.62
CA ARG A 184 13.98 9.91 -8.10
C ARG A 184 14.31 10.36 -6.68
N LYS A 185 13.99 11.60 -6.29
CA LYS A 185 14.26 12.08 -4.94
C LYS A 185 13.37 11.36 -3.93
N LEU A 186 12.08 11.20 -4.28
CA LEU A 186 11.10 10.48 -3.48
C LEU A 186 11.49 9.02 -3.33
N GLN A 187 11.72 8.30 -4.45
CA GLN A 187 12.14 6.89 -4.45
C GLN A 187 13.34 6.67 -3.51
N ARG A 188 14.42 7.44 -3.70
CA ARG A 188 15.63 7.28 -2.89
C ARG A 188 15.43 7.58 -1.41
N ALA A 189 14.56 8.54 -1.07
CA ALA A 189 14.22 8.79 0.33
C ALA A 189 13.50 7.58 0.92
N THR A 190 12.44 7.12 0.26
CA THR A 190 11.63 5.98 0.69
C THR A 190 12.45 4.70 0.81
N PHE A 191 13.27 4.34 -0.18
CA PHE A 191 14.08 3.11 -0.10
C PHE A 191 15.23 3.18 0.90
N ARG A 192 15.74 4.37 1.23
CA ARG A 192 16.68 4.52 2.35
C ARG A 192 15.99 4.28 3.69
N ASP A 193 14.72 4.64 3.82
CA ASP A 193 13.94 4.35 5.01
C ASP A 193 13.57 2.86 5.09
N ILE A 194 13.16 2.24 3.97
CA ILE A 194 12.87 0.80 3.84
C ILE A 194 14.09 -0.09 4.13
N LEU A 195 15.31 0.41 3.95
CA LEU A 195 16.52 -0.37 4.27
C LEU A 195 16.82 -0.42 5.78
N LYS A 196 16.27 0.49 6.59
CA LYS A 196 16.56 0.56 8.02
C LYS A 196 16.16 -0.72 8.79
N PRO A 197 14.98 -1.33 8.56
CA PRO A 197 14.57 -2.57 9.23
C PRO A 197 15.57 -3.71 9.05
N TYR A 198 16.12 -3.84 7.85
CA TYR A 198 17.09 -4.88 7.52
C TYR A 198 18.50 -4.61 8.08
N CYS A 199 18.78 -3.40 8.58
CA CYS A 199 20.11 -2.99 9.03
C CYS A 199 20.17 -2.63 10.53
N ASN A 200 19.05 -2.26 11.16
CA ASN A 200 18.98 -1.89 12.58
C ASN A 200 17.77 -2.59 13.22
N GLN A 201 18.06 -3.45 14.21
CA GLN A 201 17.10 -4.34 14.88
C GLN A 201 16.08 -3.63 15.78
N PHE A 202 16.20 -2.32 16.03
CA PHE A 202 15.42 -1.64 17.08
C PHE A 202 14.35 -0.68 16.53
N MET A 203 13.09 -1.08 16.70
CA MET A 203 11.86 -0.28 16.76
C MET A 203 11.47 0.55 15.50
N ILE A 204 10.98 -0.13 14.46
CA ILE A 204 10.51 0.53 13.22
C ILE A 204 9.01 0.33 12.95
N PHE A 205 8.37 -0.66 13.59
CA PHE A 205 6.96 -1.02 13.40
C PHE A 205 5.98 0.16 13.56
N ILE A 206 6.14 0.92 14.65
CA ILE A 206 5.30 2.09 14.92
C ILE A 206 5.58 3.21 13.90
N LEU A 207 6.84 3.43 13.51
CA LEU A 207 7.17 4.53 12.61
C LEU A 207 6.65 4.28 11.19
N THR A 208 6.74 3.05 10.67
CA THR A 208 6.31 2.70 9.31
C THR A 208 4.79 2.68 9.20
N ILE A 209 4.07 2.11 10.18
CA ILE A 209 2.60 2.14 10.23
C ILE A 209 2.10 3.58 10.38
N ILE A 210 2.71 4.39 11.26
CA ILE A 210 2.39 5.82 11.34
C ILE A 210 2.71 6.51 10.02
N LEU A 211 3.81 6.18 9.32
CA LEU A 211 4.14 6.82 8.06
C LEU A 211 3.11 6.53 6.97
N ILE A 212 2.62 5.28 6.88
CA ILE A 212 1.54 4.90 5.95
C ILE A 212 0.24 5.58 6.36
N SER A 213 -0.18 5.45 7.62
CA SER A 213 -1.42 6.08 8.11
C SER A 213 -1.39 7.59 7.91
N GLN A 214 -0.27 8.25 8.24
CA GLN A 214 -0.06 9.67 8.05
C GLN A 214 0.03 10.04 6.57
N HIS A 215 0.63 9.22 5.71
CA HIS A 215 0.67 9.44 4.26
C HIS A 215 -0.72 9.34 3.64
N LEU A 216 -1.49 8.30 3.99
CA LEU A 216 -2.87 8.10 3.58
C LEU A 216 -3.75 9.26 4.06
N GLN A 217 -3.66 9.64 5.33
CA GLN A 217 -4.39 10.78 5.90
C GLN A 217 -3.97 12.11 5.27
N ASN A 218 -2.67 12.34 5.04
CA ASN A 218 -2.18 13.57 4.40
C ASN A 218 -2.59 13.65 2.93
N ASN A 219 -2.59 12.53 2.20
CA ASN A 219 -3.07 12.48 0.81
C ASN A 219 -4.56 12.79 0.75
N ALA A 220 -5.37 12.15 1.59
CA ALA A 220 -6.81 12.43 1.71
C ALA A 220 -7.06 13.90 2.07
N ALA A 221 -6.35 14.45 3.06
CA ALA A 221 -6.47 15.85 3.48
C ALA A 221 -6.01 16.85 2.39
N CYS A 222 -4.93 16.55 1.67
CA CYS A 222 -4.41 17.40 0.60
C CYS A 222 -5.36 17.43 -0.61
N LYS A 223 -5.94 16.27 -0.96
CA LYS A 223 -6.96 16.15 -2.01
C LYS A 223 -8.27 16.86 -1.62
N ALA A 224 -8.74 16.67 -0.38
CA ALA A 224 -9.92 17.38 0.14
C ALA A 224 -9.75 18.91 0.09
N ARG A 225 -8.58 19.42 0.47
CA ARG A 225 -8.22 20.85 0.35
C ARG A 225 -8.21 21.32 -1.11
N THR A 226 -7.74 20.48 -2.02
CA THR A 226 -7.69 20.80 -3.46
C THR A 226 -9.09 20.86 -4.08
N LEU A 227 -9.98 19.92 -3.74
CA LEU A 227 -11.38 19.90 -4.15
C LEU A 227 -12.16 21.10 -3.60
N ALA A 228 -11.99 21.41 -2.31
CA ALA A 228 -12.58 22.60 -1.69
C ALA A 228 -12.11 23.91 -2.35
N ARG A 229 -10.83 23.98 -2.77
CA ARG A 229 -10.27 25.14 -3.49
C ARG A 229 -10.78 25.25 -4.93
N LYS A 230 -10.92 24.14 -5.67
CA LYS A 230 -11.51 24.14 -7.03
C LYS A 230 -12.93 24.73 -7.02
N LYS A 231 -13.78 24.31 -6.08
CA LYS A 231 -15.15 24.84 -5.89
C LYS A 231 -15.21 26.35 -5.64
N ASN A 232 -14.17 26.94 -5.06
CA ASN A 232 -14.08 28.39 -4.81
C ASN A 232 -13.30 29.15 -5.90
N ARG A 233 -12.59 28.45 -6.79
CA ARG A 233 -11.83 29.06 -7.89
C ARG A 233 -12.75 29.50 -9.02
N ASP A 234 -13.79 28.72 -9.33
CA ASP A 234 -14.73 29.03 -10.42
C ASP A 234 -15.66 30.20 -10.11
N LYS A 235 -15.79 30.57 -8.83
CA LYS A 235 -16.55 31.76 -8.40
C LYS A 235 -15.91 33.08 -8.84
N ARG A 236 -14.60 33.09 -9.13
CA ARG A 236 -13.90 34.30 -9.61
C ARG A 236 -13.90 34.43 -11.13
N SER A 237 -14.05 33.34 -11.88
CA SER A 237 -14.08 33.35 -13.35
C SER A 237 -15.42 33.81 -13.92
N ALA A 238 -16.52 33.62 -13.19
CA ALA A 238 -17.84 34.13 -13.59
C ALA A 238 -18.01 35.65 -13.37
N ALA A 239 -17.08 36.32 -12.67
CA ALA A 239 -17.12 37.75 -12.39
C ALA A 239 -16.34 38.63 -13.41
N LEU A 240 -15.88 38.04 -14.52
CA LEU A 240 -15.10 38.72 -15.58
C LEU A 240 -15.80 38.73 -16.95
N ALA A 241 -17.12 38.47 -16.99
CA ALA A 241 -17.93 38.43 -18.22
C ALA A 241 -19.08 39.46 -18.26
N MET A 242 -18.94 40.59 -17.55
CA MET A 242 -19.73 41.81 -17.76
C MET A 242 -18.78 43.00 -17.90
#